data_AF-A0A7D6VDN2-F1
#
_entry.id   AF-A0A7D6VDN2-F1
#
_cell.length_a   1.000
_cell.length_b   1.000
_cell.length_c   1.000
_cell.angle_alpha   90.00
_cell.angle_beta   90.00
_cell.angle_gamma   90.00
#
_symmetry.space_group_name_H-M   'P 1'
#
loop_
_entity.id
_entity.type
_entity.pdbx_description
1 polymer ?
#
loop_
_entity_poly.entity_id
_entity_poly.type
_entity_poly.pdbx_seq_one_letter_code
_entity_poly.pdbx_strand_id
1 'polypeptide(L)' 'MNQPHCTHCGSTGLEPGFIEDAGEYAKGYARWIPGPLEFGPFGGVRRMGKRRFGIDAWRCTACSHLELFVRPS' A
#
# COMPACT_ATOMS: atom_id res chain seq x y z
N MET A 1 -13.77 10.29 -16.74
CA MET A 1 -12.76 9.68 -15.85
C MET A 1 -12.67 10.55 -14.61
N ASN A 2 -12.82 9.98 -13.41
CA ASN A 2 -12.75 10.77 -12.18
C ASN A 2 -11.29 11.12 -11.92
N GLN A 3 -10.96 12.40 -11.82
CA GLN A 3 -9.58 12.83 -11.54
C GLN A 3 -9.29 12.49 -10.06
N PRO A 4 -8.22 11.74 -9.75
CA PRO A 4 -7.92 11.39 -8.38
C PRO A 4 -7.60 12.66 -7.59
N HIS A 5 -8.11 12.75 -6.37
CA HIS A 5 -7.89 13.86 -5.44
C HIS A 5 -7.51 13.29 -4.08
N CYS A 6 -6.85 14.11 -3.28
CA CYS A 6 -6.54 13.78 -1.90
C CYS A 6 -7.85 13.66 -1.11
N THR A 7 -8.09 12.49 -0.52
CA THR A 7 -9.27 12.20 0.30
C THR A 7 -9.26 12.96 1.62
N HIS A 8 -8.11 13.47 2.04
CA HIS A 8 -7.96 14.26 3.26
C HIS A 8 -8.22 15.76 3.05
N CYS A 9 -7.65 16.40 2.02
CA CYS A 9 -7.74 17.86 1.82
C CYS A 9 -8.41 18.31 0.53
N GLY A 10 -8.78 17.38 -0.36
CA GLY A 10 -9.45 17.68 -1.64
C GLY A 10 -8.54 18.15 -2.78
N SER A 11 -7.24 18.37 -2.54
CA SER A 11 -6.31 18.80 -3.59
C SER A 11 -6.17 17.76 -4.72
N THR A 12 -6.06 18.20 -5.96
CA THR A 12 -5.79 17.37 -7.14
C THR A 12 -4.29 17.17 -7.41
N GLY A 13 -3.42 17.85 -6.65
CA GLY A 13 -1.97 17.69 -6.73
C GLY A 13 -1.53 16.37 -6.08
N LEU A 14 -1.48 15.31 -6.87
CA LEU A 14 -1.03 13.98 -6.47
C LEU A 14 0.23 13.59 -7.25
N GLU A 15 1.27 13.16 -6.52
CA GLU A 15 2.54 12.68 -7.07
C GLU A 15 2.64 11.15 -6.87
N PRO A 16 2.93 10.37 -7.93
CA PRO A 16 3.08 8.92 -7.81
C PRO A 16 4.35 8.55 -7.05
N GLY A 17 4.28 7.47 -6.28
CA GLY A 17 5.42 6.88 -5.59
C GLY A 17 5.20 5.40 -5.27
N PHE A 18 6.11 4.82 -4.49
CA PHE A 18 5.99 3.45 -3.98
C PHE A 18 6.53 3.37 -2.56
N ILE A 19 6.04 2.39 -1.79
CA ILE A 19 6.54 2.09 -0.45
C ILE A 19 7.58 0.98 -0.60
N GLU A 20 8.80 1.25 -0.19
CA GLU A 20 9.86 0.26 -0.10
C GLU A 20 9.61 -0.69 1.07
N ASP A 21 9.76 -1.99 0.82
CA ASP A 21 9.86 -3.02 1.87
C ASP A 21 11.31 -3.44 1.97
N ALA A 22 11.96 -3.08 3.08
CA ALA A 22 13.38 -3.30 3.35
C ALA A 22 13.64 -4.57 4.18
N GLY A 23 12.64 -5.45 4.32
CA GLY A 23 12.82 -6.71 5.04
C GLY A 23 13.84 -7.64 4.37
N GLU A 24 14.50 -8.46 5.18
CA GLU A 24 15.32 -9.58 4.70
C GLU A 24 14.43 -10.47 3.81
N TYR A 25 14.80 -10.66 2.53
CA TYR A 25 14.01 -11.31 1.47
C TYR A 25 12.79 -10.56 0.91
N ALA A 26 12.68 -9.25 1.15
CA ALA A 26 11.65 -8.43 0.52
C ALA A 26 11.90 -8.29 -1.00
N LYS A 27 10.83 -7.99 -1.74
CA LYS A 27 10.91 -7.73 -3.20
C LYS A 27 11.28 -6.28 -3.53
N GLY A 28 11.64 -5.46 -2.54
CA GLY A 28 11.89 -4.02 -2.69
C GLY A 28 10.63 -3.16 -2.75
N TYR A 29 9.44 -3.73 -2.56
CA TYR A 29 8.18 -2.99 -2.52
C TYR A 29 7.12 -3.68 -1.63
N ALA A 30 6.29 -2.86 -0.98
CA ALA A 30 5.18 -3.32 -0.16
C ALA A 30 4.02 -3.88 -0.98
N ARG A 31 3.25 -4.80 -0.39
CA ARG A 31 2.06 -5.42 -1.00
C ARG A 31 0.91 -5.44 0.00
N TRP A 32 -0.31 -5.27 -0.49
CA TRP A 32 -1.51 -5.43 0.32
C TRP A 32 -1.87 -6.91 0.47
N ILE A 33 -2.20 -7.32 1.69
CA ILE A 33 -2.69 -8.66 2.02
C ILE A 33 -4.06 -8.49 2.70
N PRO A 34 -5.15 -9.06 2.14
CA PRO A 34 -6.46 -8.97 2.78
C PRO A 34 -6.52 -9.69 4.13
N GLY A 35 -7.33 -9.12 5.02
CA GLY A 35 -7.60 -9.66 6.34
C GLY A 35 -6.67 -9.15 7.42
N PRO A 36 -6.93 -9.51 8.69
CA PRO A 36 -6.14 -9.05 9.81
C PRO A 36 -4.71 -9.62 9.77
N LEU A 37 -3.80 -8.91 10.45
CA LEU A 37 -2.47 -9.41 10.74
C LEU A 37 -2.61 -10.58 11.73
N GLU A 38 -2.12 -11.74 11.35
CA GLU A 38 -2.19 -12.97 12.15
C GLU A 38 -0.78 -13.47 12.41
N PHE A 39 -0.51 -13.89 13.65
CA PHE A 39 0.76 -14.49 14.03
C PHE A 39 0.63 -16.02 14.06
N GLY A 40 1.68 -16.71 13.62
CA GLY A 40 1.79 -18.15 13.70
C GLY A 40 2.28 -18.60 15.08
N PRO A 41 2.20 -19.90 15.39
CA PRO A 41 2.66 -20.45 16.66
C PRO A 41 4.16 -20.24 16.92
N PHE A 42 4.94 -19.88 15.91
CA PHE A 42 6.38 -19.58 15.99
C PHE A 42 6.71 -18.08 15.86
N GLY A 43 5.76 -17.19 16.14
CA GLY A 43 5.99 -15.74 16.20
C GLY A 43 6.09 -15.02 14.85
N GLY A 44 6.15 -15.73 13.72
CA GLY A 44 6.11 -15.14 12.38
C GLY A 44 4.70 -14.77 11.91
N VAL A 45 4.58 -13.76 11.04
CA VAL A 45 3.28 -13.40 10.43
C VAL A 45 2.80 -14.50 9.48
N ARG A 46 1.55 -14.95 9.64
CA ARG A 46 0.87 -15.92 8.76
C ARG A 46 0.58 -15.29 7.41
N ARG A 47 1.52 -15.48 6.46
CA ARG A 47 1.44 -14.99 5.08
C ARG A 47 1.23 -16.11 4.04
N MET A 48 1.27 -17.36 4.48
CA MET A 48 1.19 -18.53 3.60
C MET A 48 -0.25 -18.76 3.15
N GLY A 49 -0.47 -18.92 1.84
CA GLY A 49 -1.81 -19.07 1.24
C GLY A 49 -2.60 -17.77 1.04
N LYS A 50 -2.14 -16.62 1.58
CA LYS A 50 -2.84 -15.34 1.38
C LYS A 50 -2.50 -14.73 0.01
N ARG A 51 -3.52 -14.23 -0.69
CA ARG A 51 -3.36 -13.42 -1.91
C ARG A 51 -2.59 -12.14 -1.57
N ARG A 52 -1.77 -11.68 -2.51
CA ARG A 52 -0.97 -10.48 -2.37
C ARG A 52 -1.23 -9.58 -3.56
N PHE A 53 -1.58 -8.33 -3.31
CA PHE A 53 -1.88 -7.36 -4.34
C PHE A 53 -0.81 -6.28 -4.38
N GLY A 54 -0.48 -5.83 -5.58
CA GLY A 54 0.30 -4.61 -5.73
C GLY A 54 -0.50 -3.42 -5.22
N ILE A 55 0.21 -2.42 -4.72
CA ILE A 55 -0.38 -1.13 -4.33
C ILE A 55 0.20 -0.03 -5.22
N ASP A 56 -0.65 0.93 -5.57
CA ASP A 56 -0.23 2.21 -6.14
C ASP A 56 -0.32 3.25 -5.02
N ALA A 57 0.75 4.03 -4.83
CA ALA A 57 0.82 5.07 -3.81
C ALA A 57 0.88 6.46 -4.44
N TRP A 58 0.13 7.40 -3.87
CA TRP A 58 0.10 8.79 -4.33
C TRP A 58 0.25 9.73 -3.14
N ARG A 59 1.25 10.60 -3.18
CA ARG A 59 1.45 11.64 -2.17
C ARG A 59 0.75 12.91 -2.62
N CYS A 60 -0.05 13.49 -1.74
CA CYS A 60 -0.56 14.84 -1.96
C CYS A 60 0.56 15.88 -1.79
N THR A 61 0.80 16.70 -2.80
CA THR A 61 1.83 17.74 -2.75
C THR A 61 1.44 18.92 -1.85
N ALA A 62 0.16 19.06 -1.48
CA ALA A 62 -0.33 20.14 -0.63
C ALA A 62 -0.29 19.81 0.88
N CYS A 63 -0.66 18.59 1.28
CA CYS A 63 -0.76 18.20 2.70
C CYS A 63 0.07 16.97 3.07
N SER A 64 0.78 16.35 2.12
CA SER A 64 1.56 15.13 2.30
C SER A 64 0.78 13.88 2.74
N HIS A 65 -0.56 13.89 2.65
CA HIS A 65 -1.38 12.67 2.78
C HIS A 65 -1.01 11.64 1.71
N LEU A 66 -1.01 10.36 2.09
CA LEU A 66 -0.75 9.25 1.17
C LEU A 66 -2.05 8.50 0.87
N GLU A 67 -2.43 8.48 -0.40
CA GLU A 67 -3.46 7.58 -0.92
C GLU A 67 -2.82 6.25 -1.30
N LEU A 68 -3.43 5.14 -0.88
CA LEU A 68 -2.99 3.80 -1.24
C LEU A 68 -4.13 3.03 -1.92
N PHE A 69 -3.90 2.59 -3.15
CA PHE A 69 -4.89 1.86 -3.94
C PHE A 69 -4.40 0.44 -4.22
N VAL A 70 -5.26 -0.54 -3.99
CA VAL A 70 -5.00 -1.92 -4.40
C VAL A 70 -5.19 -2.02 -5.91
N ARG A 71 -4.18 -2.56 -6.63
CA ARG A 71 -4.31 -2.77 -8.08
C ARG A 71 -5.36 -3.85 -8.38
N PRO A 72 -6.31 -3.59 -9.30
CA PRO A 72 -7.22 -4.63 -9.79
C PRO A 72 -6.39 -5.77 -10.43
N SER A 73 -6.74 -7.02 -10.09
CA SER A 73 -6.11 -8.23 -10.64
C SER A 73 -6.83 -8.74 -11.88
#